data_AF-A0A452Y515-F1
#
_entry.id   AF-A0A452Y515-F1
#
_cell.length_a   1.000
_cell.length_b   1.000
_cell.length_c   1.000
_cell.angle_alpha   90.00
_cell.angle_beta   90.00
_cell.angle_gamma   90.00
#
_symmetry.space_group_name_H-M   'P 1'
#
loop_
_entity.id
_entity.type
_entity.pdbx_description
1 polymer ?
#
loop_
_entity_poly.entity_id
_entity_poly.type
_entity_poly.pdbx_seq_one_letter_code
_entity_poly.pdbx_strand_id
1 'polypeptide(L)'
;LPPQPLGNDTFVRFHKHDDSVGFRGKHGFRDGCLMFLGIPLDLRNTENIRAAVNTFGKFQHWVEDDPYMVRSIVFASFPEDI
;
A
#
# COMPACT_ATOMS: atom_id res chain seq x y z
N LEU A 1 -2.66 23.02 -16.82
CA LEU A 1 -3.30 23.62 -18.01
C LEU A 1 -3.84 25.00 -17.62
N PRO A 2 -3.92 25.97 -18.56
CA PRO A 2 -4.60 27.23 -18.30
C PRO A 2 -6.09 26.99 -17.97
N PRO A 3 -6.72 27.82 -17.13
CA PRO A 3 -8.14 27.70 -16.79
C PRO A 3 -9.01 27.67 -18.06
N GLN A 4 -9.94 26.73 -18.11
CA GLN A 4 -10.88 26.56 -19.22
C GLN A 4 -12.19 27.29 -18.89
N PRO A 5 -12.69 28.17 -19.77
CA PRO A 5 -13.93 28.91 -19.52
C PRO A 5 -15.16 27.99 -19.63
N LEU A 6 -16.09 28.11 -18.68
CA LEU A 6 -17.42 27.47 -18.72
C LEU A 6 -18.57 28.45 -19.02
N GLY A 7 -18.25 29.73 -19.20
CA GLY A 7 -19.23 30.82 -19.33
C GLY A 7 -19.58 31.47 -17.98
N ASN A 8 -20.28 32.61 -18.01
CA ASN A 8 -20.71 33.36 -16.82
C ASN A 8 -19.59 33.58 -15.78
N ASP A 9 -18.41 34.00 -16.24
CA ASP A 9 -17.22 34.24 -15.40
C ASP A 9 -16.77 33.02 -14.56
N THR A 10 -17.20 31.82 -14.97
CA THR A 10 -16.87 30.55 -14.31
C THR A 10 -15.76 29.84 -15.09
N PHE A 11 -14.77 29.32 -14.37
CA PHE A 11 -13.62 28.63 -14.95
C PHE A 11 -13.35 27.32 -14.23
N VAL A 12 -12.91 26.31 -14.97
CA VAL A 12 -12.37 25.07 -14.41
C VAL A 12 -10.87 25.00 -14.63
N ARG A 13 -10.16 24.62 -13.58
CA ARG A 13 -8.73 24.35 -13.62
C ARG A 13 -8.51 22.87 -13.36
N PHE A 14 -7.85 22.20 -14.29
CA PHE A 14 -7.39 20.84 -14.11
C PHE A 14 -5.99 20.87 -13.50
N HIS A 15 -5.89 20.38 -12.28
CA HIS A 15 -4.61 20.01 -11.67
C HIS A 15 -4.32 18.56 -12.03
N LYS A 16 -3.06 18.24 -12.33
CA LYS A 16 -2.67 16.83 -12.32
C LYS A 16 -2.94 16.29 -10.92
N HIS A 17 -3.47 15.07 -10.85
CA HIS A 17 -3.68 14.39 -9.57
C HIS A 17 -2.37 14.37 -8.76
N ASP A 18 -1.24 14.27 -9.47
CA ASP A 18 0.10 14.23 -8.93
C ASP A 18 0.67 15.58 -8.46
N ASP A 19 -0.06 16.69 -8.68
CA ASP A 19 0.34 18.04 -8.24
C ASP A 19 -0.63 18.62 -7.19
N SER A 20 -1.54 17.80 -6.67
CA SER A 20 -2.58 18.24 -5.74
C SER A 20 -2.10 18.27 -4.27
N VAL A 21 -2.75 19.05 -3.41
CA VAL A 21 -2.42 19.18 -1.97
C VAL A 21 -2.49 17.83 -1.22
N GLY A 22 -3.17 16.83 -1.79
CA GLY A 22 -3.24 15.45 -1.29
C GLY A 22 -2.27 14.48 -1.96
N PHE A 23 -1.43 14.93 -2.89
CA PHE A 23 -0.47 14.06 -3.57
C PHE A 23 0.54 13.50 -2.57
N ARG A 24 0.45 12.19 -2.35
CA ARG A 24 1.49 11.41 -1.69
C ARG A 24 2.36 10.79 -2.76
N GLY A 25 3.21 11.61 -3.37
CA GLY A 25 4.38 11.10 -4.09
C GLY A 25 5.29 10.42 -3.07
N LYS A 26 5.01 9.15 -2.76
CA LYS A 26 5.89 8.36 -1.90
C LYS A 26 7.13 8.01 -2.71
N HIS A 27 8.05 8.97 -2.77
CA HIS A 27 9.48 8.72 -2.95
C HIS A 27 9.98 8.18 -1.60
N GLY A 28 10.51 6.97 -1.60
CA GLY A 28 10.87 6.18 -0.44
C GLY A 28 10.01 4.92 -0.33
N PHE A 29 10.68 3.76 -0.19
CA PHE A 29 10.11 2.44 0.11
C PHE A 29 8.71 2.54 0.71
N ARG A 30 7.70 2.03 0.00
CA ARG A 30 6.33 1.99 0.52
C ARG A 30 6.30 0.96 1.63
N ASP A 31 6.70 1.34 2.84
CA ASP A 31 6.39 0.54 4.01
C ASP A 31 4.87 0.48 4.12
N GLY A 32 4.35 -0.74 4.18
CA GLY A 32 2.94 -1.04 4.12
C GLY A 32 2.58 -2.21 5.03
N CYS A 33 1.30 -2.23 5.39
CA CYS A 33 0.69 -3.26 6.21
C CYS A 33 -0.21 -4.13 5.32
N LEU A 34 0.04 -5.43 5.32
CA LEU A 34 -0.69 -6.46 4.60
C LEU A 34 -1.55 -7.25 5.59
N MET A 35 -2.77 -7.58 5.19
CA MET A 35 -3.61 -8.52 5.91
C MET A 35 -3.80 -9.75 5.04
N PHE A 36 -3.22 -10.88 5.45
CA PHE A 36 -3.55 -12.16 4.86
C PHE A 36 -4.71 -12.80 5.61
N LEU A 37 -5.63 -13.41 4.87
CA LEU A 37 -6.80 -14.10 5.39
C LEU A 37 -6.75 -15.55 4.93
N GLY A 38 -7.16 -16.47 5.82
CA GLY A 38 -7.30 -17.88 5.46
C GLY A 38 -5.99 -18.63 5.19
N ILE A 39 -4.86 -18.16 5.75
CA ILE A 39 -3.63 -18.96 5.76
C ILE A 39 -3.90 -20.22 6.59
N PRO A 40 -3.66 -21.44 6.06
CA PRO A 40 -3.75 -22.67 6.84
C PRO A 40 -2.89 -22.59 8.11
N LEU A 41 -3.40 -23.07 9.25
CA LEU A 41 -2.75 -22.85 10.55
C LEU A 41 -1.34 -23.44 10.64
N ASP A 42 -1.08 -24.54 9.94
CA ASP A 42 0.22 -25.18 9.78
C ASP A 42 1.21 -24.33 8.97
N LEU A 43 0.69 -23.51 8.04
CA LEU A 43 1.47 -22.59 7.23
C LEU A 43 1.57 -21.18 7.83
N ARG A 44 0.84 -20.88 8.91
CA ARG A 44 0.86 -19.58 9.60
C ARG A 44 2.08 -19.46 10.52
N ASN A 45 3.26 -19.51 9.92
CA ASN A 45 4.55 -19.35 10.59
C ASN A 45 5.43 -18.33 9.86
N THR A 46 6.50 -17.90 10.54
CA THR A 46 7.38 -16.83 10.04
C THR A 46 8.04 -17.19 8.71
N GLU A 47 8.51 -18.43 8.54
CA GLU A 47 9.18 -18.90 7.32
C GLU A 47 8.28 -18.79 6.10
N ASN A 48 7.06 -19.33 6.20
CA ASN A 48 6.10 -19.35 5.10
C ASN A 48 5.57 -17.96 4.77
N ILE A 49 5.23 -17.15 5.78
CA ILE A 49 4.77 -15.78 5.57
C ILE A 49 5.86 -14.93 4.92
N ARG A 50 7.12 -15.05 5.40
CA ARG A 50 8.28 -14.38 4.80
C ARG A 50 8.47 -14.79 3.35
N ALA A 51 8.41 -16.10 3.06
CA ALA A 51 8.56 -16.62 1.71
C ALA A 51 7.50 -16.05 0.76
N ALA A 52 6.23 -16.01 1.18
CA ALA A 52 5.15 -15.44 0.39
C ALA A 52 5.34 -13.94 0.12
N VAL A 53 5.63 -13.14 1.16
CA VAL A 53 5.82 -11.69 1.03
C VAL A 53 7.01 -11.35 0.15
N ASN A 54 8.11 -12.12 0.25
CA ASN A 54 9.31 -11.89 -0.54
C ASN A 54 9.13 -12.10 -2.05
N THR A 55 7.98 -12.63 -2.51
CA THR A 55 7.67 -12.73 -3.94
C THR A 55 7.28 -11.38 -4.56
N PHE A 56 6.82 -10.41 -3.76
CA PHE A 56 6.35 -9.12 -4.24
C PHE A 56 6.80 -7.92 -3.39
N GLY A 57 7.53 -8.15 -2.30
CA GLY A 57 8.07 -7.11 -1.43
C GLY A 57 9.23 -7.62 -0.58
N LYS A 58 9.56 -6.91 0.49
CA LYS A 58 10.56 -7.31 1.49
C LYS A 58 9.87 -7.44 2.84
N PHE A 59 9.80 -8.66 3.35
CA PHE A 59 9.25 -8.95 4.68
C PHE A 59 10.05 -8.22 5.77
N GLN A 60 9.34 -7.60 6.73
CA GLN A 60 9.93 -7.01 7.92
C GLN A 60 9.60 -7.84 9.16
N HIS A 61 8.33 -7.91 9.52
CA HIS A 61 7.81 -8.66 10.66
C HIS A 61 6.30 -8.90 10.51
N TRP A 62 5.72 -9.69 11.41
CA TRP A 62 4.28 -9.94 11.46
C TRP A 62 3.80 -10.10 12.90
N VAL A 63 2.50 -9.95 13.12
CA VAL A 63 1.87 -10.14 14.43
C VAL A 63 1.57 -11.62 14.62
N GLU A 64 2.50 -12.32 15.26
CA GLU A 64 2.39 -13.76 15.54
C GLU A 64 1.28 -14.06 16.54
N ASP A 65 1.28 -13.34 17.66
CA ASP A 65 0.29 -13.38 18.75
C ASP A 65 -1.00 -12.62 18.41
N ASP A 66 -1.59 -12.88 17.23
CA ASP A 66 -2.95 -12.39 16.96
C ASP A 66 -3.96 -13.31 17.66
N PRO A 67 -4.77 -12.81 18.62
CA PRO A 67 -5.81 -13.61 19.27
C PRO A 67 -6.85 -14.14 18.27
N TYR A 68 -6.94 -13.54 17.08
CA TYR A 68 -7.81 -13.96 16.00
C TYR A 68 -6.98 -14.66 14.93
N MET A 69 -6.89 -15.99 15.01
CA MET A 69 -6.13 -16.83 14.05
C MET A 69 -6.70 -16.83 12.61
N VAL A 70 -7.73 -16.03 12.33
CA VAL A 70 -8.34 -15.86 11.01
C VAL A 70 -7.53 -14.94 10.09
N ARG A 71 -6.61 -14.16 10.65
CA ARG A 71 -5.79 -13.20 9.92
C ARG A 71 -4.32 -13.23 10.34
N SER A 72 -3.48 -12.74 9.46
CA SER A 72 -2.07 -12.43 9.73
C SER A 72 -1.78 -11.02 9.26
N ILE A 73 -1.43 -10.14 10.22
CA ILE A 73 -1.00 -8.77 9.94
C ILE A 73 0.50 -8.77 9.71
N VAL A 74 0.93 -8.31 8.55
CA VAL A 74 2.32 -8.39 8.10
C VAL A 74 2.80 -7.01 7.64
N PHE A 75 4.01 -6.64 8.05
CA PHE A 75 4.66 -5.41 7.64
C PHE A 75 5.74 -5.70 6.62
N ALA A 76 5.72 -4.96 5.51
CA ALA A 76 6.61 -5.16 4.39
C ALA A 76 6.97 -3.85 3.71
N SER A 77 8.12 -3.82 3.05
CA SER A 77 8.53 -2.74 2.14
C SER A 77 8.31 -3.18 0.70
N PHE A 78 7.87 -2.28 -0.17
CA PHE A 78 7.73 -2.54 -1.61
C PHE A 78 8.74 -1.72 -2.42
N PRO A 79 9.22 -2.24 -3.56
CA PRO A 79 10.00 -1.45 -4.50
C PRO A 79 9.18 -0.25 -4.98
N GLU A 80 9.87 0.85 -5.26
CA GLU A 80 9.26 1.95 -6.00
C GLU A 80 9.02 1.49 -7.44
N ASP A 81 7.86 1.84 -7.99
CA ASP A 81 7.54 1.59 -9.40
C ASP A 81 8.60 2.36 -10.24
N ILE A 82 9.30 1.67 -11.16
CA ILE A 82 10.30 2.26 -12.08
C ILE A 82 9.59 3.10 -13.14
#